data_AF-A0A5R9EY85-F1
#
_entry.id   AF-A0A5R9EY85-F1
#
_cell.length_a   1.000
_cell.length_b   1.000
_cell.length_c   1.000
_cell.angle_alpha   90.00
_cell.angle_beta   90.00
_cell.angle_gamma   90.00
#
_symmetry.space_group_name_H-M   'P 1'
#
loop_
_entity.id
_entity.type
_entity.pdbx_description
1 polymer ?
#
loop_
_entity_poly.entity_id
_entity_poly.type
_entity_poly.pdbx_seq_one_letter_code
_entity_poly.pdbx_strand_id
1 'polypeptide(L)'
;MNSNYVQTKQFQEKARQRRRRGLVRRLTAFAIIALVMSGVFLSIFTSQAATLNEKLDEKQKAQAELKEMQKKEKMLKEEIQQLNNMEYIGEIARRDYFMSKPGETIFKLPSN
;
A
#
# COMPACT_ATOMS: atom_id res chain seq x y z
N MET A 1 -64.24 48.82 16.36
CA MET A 1 -62.79 49.04 16.16
C MET A 1 -61.93 47.75 16.07
N ASN A 2 -62.51 46.54 15.97
CA ASN A 2 -61.72 45.29 16.04
C ASN A 2 -61.39 44.63 14.68
N SER A 3 -61.96 45.11 13.57
CA SER A 3 -61.83 44.45 12.24
C SER A 3 -60.44 44.62 11.60
N ASN A 4 -59.85 45.82 11.69
CA ASN A 4 -58.56 46.11 11.06
C ASN A 4 -57.38 45.37 11.75
N TYR A 5 -57.45 45.17 13.07
CA TYR A 5 -56.43 44.42 13.80
C TYR A 5 -56.45 42.93 13.46
N VAL A 6 -57.65 42.35 13.33
CA VAL A 6 -57.81 40.95 12.94
C VAL A 6 -57.32 40.73 11.50
N GLN A 7 -57.64 41.64 10.57
CA GLN A 7 -57.18 41.55 9.18
C GLN A 7 -55.65 41.67 9.04
N THR A 8 -55.04 42.61 9.76
CA THR A 8 -53.57 42.78 9.76
C THR A 8 -52.85 41.57 10.35
N LYS A 9 -53.36 41.01 11.45
CA LYS A 9 -52.84 39.75 12.02
C LYS A 9 -52.98 38.58 11.05
N GLN A 10 -54.12 38.41 10.38
CA GLN A 10 -54.32 37.36 9.38
C GLN A 10 -53.38 37.49 8.18
N PHE A 11 -53.08 38.72 7.73
CA PHE A 11 -52.11 38.95 6.66
C PHE A 11 -50.68 38.60 7.08
N GLN A 12 -50.27 38.99 8.29
CA GLN A 12 -48.96 38.64 8.87
C GLN A 12 -48.80 37.13 9.05
N GLU A 13 -49.82 36.44 9.57
CA GLU A 13 -49.88 34.98 9.70
C GLU A 13 -49.71 34.29 8.33
N LYS A 14 -50.46 34.71 7.31
CA LYS A 14 -50.35 34.17 5.94
C LYS A 14 -48.96 34.41 5.35
N ALA A 15 -48.37 35.59 5.54
CA ALA A 15 -47.02 35.89 5.06
C ALA A 15 -45.96 35.02 5.78
N ARG A 16 -46.09 34.82 7.09
CA ARG A 16 -45.21 33.94 7.89
C ARG A 16 -45.32 32.49 7.44
N GLN A 17 -46.53 32.00 7.17
CA GLN A 17 -46.75 30.65 6.65
C GLN A 17 -46.12 30.46 5.26
N ARG A 18 -46.25 31.44 4.35
CA ARG A 18 -45.58 31.39 3.03
C ARG A 18 -44.06 31.31 3.17
N ARG A 19 -43.46 32.14 4.03
CA ARG A 19 -42.01 32.11 4.30
C ARG A 19 -41.57 30.78 4.88
N ARG A 20 -42.31 30.23 5.85
CA ARG A 20 -42.02 28.92 6.46
C ARG A 20 -42.10 27.78 5.44
N ARG A 21 -43.11 27.77 4.56
CA ARG A 21 -43.22 26.77 3.48
C ARG A 21 -42.02 26.80 2.55
N GLY A 22 -41.56 28.00 2.17
CA GLY A 22 -40.35 28.16 1.36
C GLY A 22 -39.09 27.64 2.05
N LEU A 23 -38.93 27.92 3.34
CA LEU A 23 -37.81 27.42 4.14
C LEU A 23 -37.83 25.90 4.26
N VAL A 24 -38.98 25.31 4.61
CA VAL A 24 -39.13 23.85 4.72
C VAL A 24 -38.81 23.18 3.39
N ARG A 25 -39.30 23.71 2.25
CA ARG A 25 -39.01 23.15 0.93
C ARG A 25 -37.51 23.16 0.58
N ARG A 26 -36.79 24.21 0.98
CA ARG A 26 -35.33 24.29 0.80
C ARG A 26 -34.61 23.29 1.70
N LEU A 27 -34.99 23.22 2.97
CA LEU A 27 -34.39 22.29 3.93
C LEU A 27 -34.65 20.83 3.56
N THR A 28 -35.83 20.49 3.05
CA THR A 28 -36.12 19.13 2.57
C THR A 28 -35.27 18.77 1.36
N ALA A 29 -35.05 19.71 0.43
CA ALA A 29 -34.15 19.47 -0.70
C ALA A 29 -32.70 19.23 -0.24
N PHE A 30 -32.20 20.04 0.70
CA PHE A 30 -30.88 19.83 1.30
C PHE A 30 -30.78 18.50 2.06
N ALA A 31 -31.83 18.12 2.79
CA ALA A 31 -31.86 16.84 3.52
C ALA A 31 -31.82 15.64 2.58
N ILE A 32 -32.53 15.70 1.45
CA ILE A 32 -32.48 14.65 0.42
C ILE A 32 -31.06 14.54 -0.16
N ILE A 33 -30.45 15.67 -0.51
CA ILE A 33 -29.06 15.70 -1.01
C ILE A 33 -28.10 15.11 0.04
N ALA A 34 -28.24 15.52 1.30
CA ALA A 34 -27.41 15.01 2.38
C ALA A 34 -27.56 13.49 2.56
N LEU A 35 -28.78 12.95 2.48
CA LEU A 35 -29.03 11.51 2.55
C LEU A 35 -28.36 10.74 1.40
N VAL A 36 -28.45 11.26 0.18
CA VAL A 36 -27.78 10.65 -0.98
C VAL A 36 -26.27 10.66 -0.77
N MET A 37 -25.70 11.80 -0.36
CA MET A 37 -24.27 11.92 -0.08
C MET A 37 -23.84 10.96 1.03
N SER A 38 -24.61 10.85 2.12
CA SER A 38 -24.33 9.91 3.21
C SER A 38 -24.33 8.46 2.73
N GLY A 39 -25.25 8.06 1.86
CA GLY A 39 -25.26 6.72 1.26
C GLY A 39 -24.00 6.43 0.45
N VAL A 40 -23.55 7.38 -0.36
CA VAL A 40 -22.30 7.28 -1.13
C VAL A 40 -21.09 7.16 -0.19
N PHE A 41 -21.01 8.02 0.84
CA PHE A 41 -19.92 7.97 1.81
C PHE A 41 -19.87 6.63 2.57
N LEU A 42 -21.01 6.10 3.01
CA LEU A 42 -21.06 4.80 3.70
C LEU A 42 -20.54 3.66 2.80
N SER A 43 -20.91 3.66 1.52
CA SER A 43 -20.40 2.68 0.54
C SER A 43 -18.88 2.78 0.35
N ILE A 44 -18.36 4.02 0.27
CA ILE A 44 -16.92 4.29 0.16
C ILE A 44 -16.16 3.89 1.44
N PHE A 45 -16.73 4.12 2.62
CA PHE A 45 -16.09 3.77 3.90
C PHE A 45 -16.04 2.24 4.11
N THR A 46 -17.11 1.53 3.76
CA THR A 46 -17.16 0.06 3.91
C THR A 46 -16.23 -0.65 2.92
N SER A 47 -16.13 -0.19 1.68
CA SER A 47 -15.27 -0.80 0.65
C SER A 47 -13.76 -0.54 0.87
N GLN A 48 -13.39 0.51 1.59
CA GLN A 48 -11.98 0.83 1.87
C GLN A 48 -11.33 -0.09 2.90
N ALA A 49 -12.08 -0.61 3.87
CA ALA A 49 -11.51 -1.43 4.94
C ALA A 49 -10.92 -2.75 4.41
N ALA A 50 -11.64 -3.43 3.52
CA ALA A 50 -11.19 -4.68 2.92
C ALA A 50 -10.00 -4.47 1.96
N THR A 51 -10.08 -3.44 1.11
CA THR A 51 -9.01 -3.10 0.16
C THR A 51 -7.73 -2.62 0.84
N LEU A 52 -7.82 -2.01 2.03
CA LEU A 52 -6.65 -1.62 2.81
C LEU A 52 -5.90 -2.84 3.34
N ASN A 53 -6.60 -3.83 3.88
CA ASN A 53 -5.97 -5.06 4.38
C ASN A 53 -5.30 -5.85 3.26
N GLU A 54 -5.95 -5.97 2.11
CA GLU A 54 -5.38 -6.62 0.93
C GLU A 54 -4.08 -5.93 0.47
N LYS A 55 -4.10 -4.59 0.39
CA LYS A 55 -2.90 -3.80 0.05
C LYS A 55 -1.78 -3.94 1.08
N LEU A 56 -2.11 -4.08 2.36
CA LEU A 56 -1.11 -4.30 3.41
C LEU A 56 -0.46 -5.67 3.29
N ASP A 57 -1.23 -6.72 3.01
CA ASP A 57 -0.72 -8.08 2.80
C ASP A 57 0.16 -8.16 1.54
N GLU A 58 -0.29 -7.56 0.43
CA GLU A 58 0.50 -7.47 -0.80
C GLU A 58 1.83 -6.75 -0.59
N LYS A 59 1.81 -5.63 0.16
CA LYS A 59 3.02 -4.91 0.54
C LYS A 59 3.97 -5.77 1.39
N GLN A 60 3.44 -6.53 2.35
CA GLN A 60 4.26 -7.41 3.18
C GLN A 60 4.92 -8.53 2.36
N LYS A 61 4.16 -9.15 1.44
CA LYS A 61 4.68 -10.17 0.52
C LYS A 61 5.78 -9.62 -0.37
N ALA A 62 5.55 -8.47 -1.01
CA ALA A 62 6.55 -7.82 -1.86
C ALA A 62 7.83 -7.45 -1.08
N GLN A 63 7.69 -6.99 0.17
CA GLN A 63 8.85 -6.70 1.03
C GLN A 63 9.62 -7.95 1.43
N ALA A 64 8.93 -9.07 1.67
CA ALA A 64 9.57 -10.35 1.97
C ALA A 64 10.35 -10.87 0.76
N GLU A 65 9.75 -10.82 -0.43
CA GLU A 65 10.38 -11.22 -1.68
C GLU A 65 11.61 -10.35 -1.99
N LEU A 66 11.50 -9.03 -1.82
CA LEU A 66 12.63 -8.11 -1.99
C LEU A 66 13.80 -8.46 -1.06
N LYS A 67 13.53 -8.76 0.21
CA LYS A 67 14.57 -9.17 1.17
C LYS A 67 15.23 -10.48 0.75
N GLU A 68 14.45 -11.44 0.27
CA GLU A 68 14.98 -12.71 -0.21
C GLU A 68 15.89 -12.51 -1.44
N MET A 69 15.45 -11.71 -2.40
CA MET A 69 16.22 -11.37 -3.59
C MET A 69 17.52 -10.64 -3.23
N GLN A 70 17.48 -9.66 -2.31
CA GLN A 70 18.68 -8.96 -1.84
C GLN A 70 19.68 -9.90 -1.15
N LYS A 71 19.17 -10.87 -0.37
CA LYS A 71 20.02 -11.89 0.25
C LYS A 71 20.69 -12.77 -0.80
N LYS A 72 19.93 -13.23 -1.80
CA LYS A 72 20.47 -14.01 -2.93
C LYS A 72 21.51 -13.21 -3.71
N GLU A 73 21.23 -11.95 -4.02
CA GLU A 73 22.17 -11.06 -4.72
C GLU A 73 23.49 -10.93 -3.94
N LYS A 74 23.42 -10.72 -2.61
CA LYS A 74 24.61 -10.64 -1.77
C LYS A 74 25.41 -11.94 -1.78
N MET A 75 24.74 -13.08 -1.60
CA MET A 75 25.40 -14.40 -1.63
C MET A 75 26.08 -14.66 -2.98
N LEU A 76 25.40 -14.37 -4.09
CA LEU A 76 25.95 -14.52 -5.44
C LEU A 76 27.14 -13.59 -5.68
N LYS A 77 27.10 -12.34 -5.18
CA LYS A 77 28.25 -11.43 -5.26
C LYS A 77 29.46 -11.94 -4.47
N GLU A 78 29.23 -12.49 -3.28
CA GLU A 78 30.29 -13.11 -2.47
C GLU A 78 30.87 -14.34 -3.19
N GLU A 79 30.03 -15.17 -3.81
CA GLU A 79 30.45 -16.33 -4.60
C GLU A 79 31.25 -15.90 -5.84
N ILE A 80 30.81 -14.88 -6.58
CA ILE A 80 31.56 -14.30 -7.70
C ILE A 80 32.93 -13.80 -7.23
N GLN A 81 33.01 -13.16 -6.06
CA GLN A 81 34.29 -12.69 -5.52
C GLN A 81 35.21 -13.87 -5.15
N GLN A 82 34.67 -14.95 -4.59
CA GLN A 82 35.43 -16.17 -4.29
C GLN A 82 35.90 -16.88 -5.57
N LEU A 83 35.03 -16.98 -6.58
CA LEU A 83 35.34 -17.59 -7.87
C LEU A 83 36.37 -16.77 -8.66
N ASN A 84 36.39 -15.44 -8.53
CA ASN A 84 37.42 -14.59 -9.15
C ASN A 84 38.74 -14.53 -8.37
N ASN A 85 38.83 -15.19 -7.21
CA ASN A 85 40.10 -15.30 -6.49
C ASN A 85 40.99 -16.35 -7.17
N MET A 86 42.02 -15.88 -7.89
CA MET A 86 43.03 -16.72 -8.54
C MET A 86 43.72 -17.70 -7.59
N GLU A 87 43.81 -17.39 -6.29
CA GLU A 87 44.37 -18.30 -5.27
C GLU A 87 43.45 -19.50 -5.04
N TYR A 88 42.14 -19.29 -4.97
CA TYR A 88 41.14 -20.36 -4.80
C TYR A 88 41.06 -21.27 -6.03
N ILE A 89 41.05 -20.68 -7.24
CA ILE A 89 41.19 -21.43 -8.50
C ILE A 89 42.51 -22.22 -8.49
N GLY A 90 43.60 -21.60 -8.05
CA GLY A 90 44.91 -22.23 -7.93
C GLY A 90 44.95 -23.38 -6.93
N GLU A 91 44.19 -23.32 -5.83
CA GLU A 91 44.05 -24.44 -4.89
C GLU A 91 43.27 -25.61 -5.48
N ILE A 92 42.15 -25.35 -6.17
CA ILE A 92 41.38 -26.41 -6.87
C ILE A 92 42.25 -27.05 -7.96
N ALA A 93 42.95 -26.25 -8.76
CA ALA A 93 43.83 -26.75 -9.81
C ALA A 93 44.98 -27.59 -9.23
N ARG A 94 45.56 -27.20 -8.08
CA ARG A 94 46.58 -27.98 -7.35
C ARG A 94 46.01 -29.28 -6.76
N ARG A 95 44.83 -29.24 -6.14
CA ARG A 95 44.22 -30.37 -5.42
C ARG A 95 43.60 -31.41 -6.35
N ASP A 96 42.78 -30.97 -7.30
CA ASP A 96 41.92 -31.85 -8.10
C ASP A 96 42.54 -32.19 -9.46
N TYR A 97 43.41 -31.31 -9.98
CA TYR A 97 44.04 -31.47 -11.29
C TYR A 97 45.56 -31.59 -11.26
N PHE A 98 46.18 -31.61 -10.07
CA PHE A 98 47.64 -31.66 -9.89
C PHE A 98 48.38 -30.65 -10.79
N MET A 99 47.83 -29.45 -10.96
CA MET A 99 48.52 -28.37 -11.65
C MET A 99 49.53 -27.70 -10.70
N SER A 100 50.66 -27.26 -11.22
CA SER A 100 51.69 -26.53 -10.46
C SER A 100 52.21 -25.35 -11.28
N LYS A 101 52.73 -24.31 -10.62
CA LYS A 101 53.28 -23.14 -11.34
C LYS A 101 54.63 -23.51 -11.99
N PRO A 102 55.06 -22.79 -13.05
CA PRO A 102 56.37 -23.00 -13.65
C PRO A 102 57.49 -22.92 -12.62
N GLY A 103 58.21 -24.03 -12.39
CA GLY A 103 59.28 -24.14 -11.40
C GLY A 103 58.92 -24.89 -10.11
N GLU A 104 57.67 -25.33 -9.92
CA GLU A 104 57.25 -26.15 -8.78
C GLU A 104 57.32 -27.66 -9.12
N THR A 105 57.59 -28.51 -8.13
CA THR A 105 57.63 -29.99 -8.26
C THR A 105 56.56 -30.63 -7.39
N ILE A 106 55.74 -31.52 -7.97
CA ILE A 106 54.62 -32.16 -7.27
C ILE A 106 55.09 -33.45 -6.59
N PHE A 107 54.91 -33.53 -5.27
CA PHE A 107 55.20 -34.73 -4.48
C PHE A 107 53.91 -35.49 -4.18
N LYS A 108 53.79 -36.73 -4.65
CA LYS A 108 52.72 -37.65 -4.23
C LYS A 108 53.21 -38.47 -3.05
N LEU A 109 52.65 -38.21 -1.87
CA LEU A 109 52.89 -39.02 -0.68
C LEU A 109 52.11 -40.34 -0.82
N PRO A 110 52.71 -41.50 -0.53
CA PRO A 110 51.98 -42.76 -0.49
C PRO A 110 50.94 -42.73 0.63
N SER A 111 49.70 -43.10 0.33
CA SER A 111 48.65 -43.33 1.32
C SER A 111 49.06 -44.52 2.18
N ASN A 112 49.12 -44.33 3.51
CA ASN A 112 49.33 -45.43 4.47
C ASN A 112 48.16 -46.42 4.44
#